data_AF-A0AA44WTL7-F1
#
_entry.id   AF-A0AA44WTL7-F1
#
_cell.length_a   1.000
_cell.length_b   1.000
_cell.length_c   1.000
_cell.angle_alpha   90.00
_cell.angle_beta   90.00
_cell.angle_gamma   90.00
#
_symmetry.space_group_name_H-M   'P 1'
#
loop_
_entity.id
_entity.type
_entity.pdbx_description
1 polymer ?
#
loop_
_entity_poly.entity_id
_entity_poly.type
_entity_poly.pdbx_seq_one_letter_code
_entity_poly.pdbx_strand_id
1 'polypeptide(L)'
;MVQNNIAIIEGLEKSPLVETKALSETWPWGEWDADRPVADTINTGPHTQPQTLGPTHSLRDLAAAQLFSRLLATEDDFEPSILDEVRDLPGFQKVLREHLLCHSKQVGPAQTSSHLLQLAYAGEDLLEWNSYVNLTAEAIKVALTSDALKSATGIILTIQRHVSPAELVEALSSLDSLHALQVLDRPDRKDEQSSNQLFEALSKSTHPLAIKKLTLSGLYANGIRQNIWRPCRDNPVTLEPYPLVQLLVAHEGKDGDMLKSLGGALESFYLGDAALTPVKVATGLFQYLMTEVQSWPIRNGTGLAVAHCFSCSPPALGSDSVEIAPLPAETYKIAKAACHSSGFGGLYSKLRDLTPRAWTAVVSESKDTHDANGVTTQTTHLQFKYAFIRSKKAIPVDPETRRGSDIQPSEIEVVDLAGFLHLTAPEIDTSKLAHHFDELDAAVVRATDERNRITTPQHIPLLSLLSPEEACRLLNQFVASVPEVQEACVRISRWGGGHWILDLGFNHDG
;
A
#
# COMPACT_ATOMS: atom_id res chain seq x y z
N MET A 1 -22.71 5.29 -33.13
CA MET A 1 -21.33 4.79 -33.00
C MET A 1 -21.32 3.79 -31.85
N VAL A 2 -20.91 2.55 -32.12
CA VAL A 2 -20.94 1.44 -31.16
C VAL A 2 -19.97 1.73 -30.01
N GLN A 3 -20.44 1.65 -28.78
CA GLN A 3 -19.65 1.88 -27.57
C GLN A 3 -18.42 0.95 -27.56
N ASN A 4 -17.24 1.54 -27.33
CA ASN A 4 -15.97 0.84 -27.11
C ASN A 4 -15.98 -0.13 -25.91
N ASN A 5 -17.10 -0.25 -25.18
CA ASN A 5 -17.24 -1.15 -24.04
C ASN A 5 -17.30 -2.63 -24.44
N ILE A 6 -17.79 -2.96 -25.65
CA ILE A 6 -17.80 -4.36 -26.13
C ILE A 6 -16.37 -4.87 -26.34
N ALA A 7 -15.48 -4.03 -26.87
CA ALA A 7 -14.07 -4.39 -27.04
C ALA A 7 -13.32 -4.54 -25.70
N ILE A 8 -13.77 -3.85 -24.65
CA ILE A 8 -13.26 -4.05 -23.28
C ILE A 8 -13.74 -5.41 -22.76
N ILE A 9 -15.03 -5.74 -22.87
CA ILE A 9 -15.56 -7.03 -22.42
C ILE A 9 -14.92 -8.20 -23.19
N GLU A 10 -14.84 -8.13 -24.52
CA GLU A 10 -14.18 -9.15 -25.34
C GLU A 10 -12.67 -9.22 -25.08
N GLY A 11 -12.04 -8.11 -24.71
CA GLY A 11 -10.63 -8.04 -24.30
C GLY A 11 -10.40 -8.70 -22.94
N LEU A 12 -11.32 -8.49 -22.00
CA LEU A 12 -11.32 -9.10 -20.66
C LEU A 12 -11.62 -10.61 -20.71
N GLU A 13 -12.45 -11.07 -21.65
CA GLU A 13 -12.66 -12.50 -21.90
C GLU A 13 -11.41 -13.19 -22.48
N LYS A 14 -10.60 -12.47 -23.26
CA LYS A 14 -9.38 -13.00 -23.90
C LYS A 14 -8.11 -12.82 -23.06
N SER A 15 -8.16 -11.96 -22.04
CA SER A 15 -7.04 -11.64 -21.15
C SER A 15 -7.55 -11.79 -19.72
N PRO A 16 -7.37 -12.96 -19.09
CA PRO A 16 -7.83 -13.16 -17.71
C PRO A 16 -7.23 -12.05 -16.85
N LEU A 17 -8.10 -11.23 -16.26
CA LEU A 17 -7.73 -10.10 -15.39
C LEU A 17 -6.81 -10.54 -14.26
N VAL A 18 -6.98 -11.80 -13.83
CA VAL A 18 -6.08 -12.50 -12.95
C VAL A 18 -5.91 -13.91 -13.51
N GLU A 19 -4.66 -14.31 -13.77
CA GLU A 19 -4.38 -15.68 -14.20
C GLU A 19 -4.83 -16.65 -13.11
N THR A 20 -5.55 -17.73 -13.47
CA THR A 20 -5.98 -18.75 -12.50
C THR A 20 -4.81 -19.32 -11.72
N LYS A 21 -3.65 -19.43 -12.37
CA LYS A 21 -2.38 -19.81 -11.72
C LYS A 21 -1.96 -18.79 -10.66
N ALA A 22 -1.97 -17.49 -10.98
CA ALA A 22 -1.69 -16.44 -10.00
C ALA A 22 -2.68 -16.48 -8.83
N LEU A 23 -3.99 -16.64 -9.07
CA LEU A 23 -4.98 -16.83 -8.00
C LEU A 23 -4.70 -18.05 -7.13
N SER A 24 -4.43 -19.20 -7.75
CA SER A 24 -4.09 -20.44 -7.04
C SER A 24 -2.81 -20.33 -6.22
N GLU A 25 -1.85 -19.53 -6.70
CA GLU A 25 -0.61 -19.27 -5.98
C GLU A 25 -0.82 -18.25 -4.86
N THR A 26 -1.71 -17.26 -5.00
CA THR A 26 -1.88 -16.17 -4.00
C THR A 26 -2.62 -16.66 -2.74
N TRP A 27 -3.35 -17.77 -2.84
CA TRP A 27 -4.18 -18.28 -1.75
C TRP A 27 -3.36 -19.13 -0.74
N PRO A 28 -3.37 -18.80 0.57
CA PRO A 28 -2.53 -19.51 1.54
C PRO A 28 -3.02 -20.93 1.91
N TRP A 29 -4.22 -21.35 1.47
CA TRP A 29 -4.88 -22.58 2.00
C TRP A 29 -5.62 -23.47 0.97
N GLY A 30 -5.01 -23.79 -0.17
CA GLY A 30 -5.44 -24.90 -1.04
C GLY A 30 -5.97 -24.55 -2.45
N GLU A 31 -6.26 -25.57 -3.25
CA GLU A 31 -6.77 -25.45 -4.63
C GLU A 31 -8.12 -24.72 -4.66
N TRP A 32 -8.24 -23.78 -5.60
CA TRP A 32 -9.46 -23.02 -5.84
C TRP A 32 -10.51 -23.92 -6.49
N ASP A 33 -11.49 -24.36 -5.70
CA ASP A 33 -12.66 -25.07 -6.21
C ASP A 33 -13.64 -24.07 -6.84
N ALA A 34 -13.47 -23.85 -8.15
CA ALA A 34 -14.31 -22.95 -8.95
C ALA A 34 -15.78 -23.40 -9.02
N ASP A 35 -16.09 -24.62 -8.57
CA ASP A 35 -17.42 -25.22 -8.65
C ASP A 35 -18.24 -25.05 -7.37
N ARG A 36 -17.75 -24.31 -6.36
CA ARG A 36 -18.60 -23.91 -5.22
C ARG A 36 -19.61 -22.85 -5.66
N PRO A 37 -20.92 -23.13 -5.62
CA PRO A 37 -21.93 -22.13 -5.90
C PRO A 37 -21.86 -21.07 -4.80
N VAL A 38 -21.61 -19.82 -5.18
CA VAL A 38 -21.79 -18.66 -4.30
C VAL A 38 -23.28 -18.53 -4.04
N ALA A 39 -23.74 -19.14 -2.95
CA ALA A 39 -25.11 -18.96 -2.47
C ALA A 39 -25.25 -17.54 -1.91
N ASP A 40 -26.09 -16.75 -2.60
CA ASP A 40 -26.82 -15.59 -2.12
C ASP A 40 -26.07 -14.54 -1.31
N THR A 41 -25.38 -13.64 -2.00
CA THR A 41 -25.26 -12.24 -1.53
C THR A 41 -25.25 -11.26 -2.69
N ILE A 42 -26.25 -11.35 -3.57
CA ILE A 42 -26.65 -10.21 -4.39
C ILE A 42 -28.18 -10.12 -4.31
N ASN A 43 -28.66 -9.43 -3.28
CA ASN A 43 -29.99 -8.81 -3.35
C ASN A 43 -29.87 -7.65 -4.35
N THR A 44 -29.98 -7.97 -5.64
CA THR A 44 -30.28 -7.01 -6.69
C THR A 44 -31.69 -6.51 -6.42
N GLY A 45 -31.80 -5.22 -6.13
CA GLY A 45 -33.05 -4.48 -6.28
C GLY A 45 -33.64 -4.69 -7.69
N PRO A 46 -34.94 -4.39 -7.87
CA PRO A 46 -35.69 -4.86 -9.02
C PRO A 46 -35.05 -4.44 -10.33
N HIS A 47 -34.87 -5.46 -11.18
CA HIS A 47 -34.53 -5.37 -12.59
C HIS A 47 -35.07 -4.10 -13.24
N THR A 48 -34.14 -3.26 -13.71
CA THR A 48 -34.42 -2.40 -14.85
C THR A 48 -33.63 -2.97 -16.02
N GLN A 49 -34.33 -3.52 -17.01
CA GLN A 49 -33.76 -3.93 -18.28
C GLN A 49 -32.90 -2.79 -18.86
N PRO A 50 -31.82 -3.09 -19.61
CA PRO A 50 -31.14 -2.07 -20.39
C PRO A 50 -32.12 -1.59 -21.47
N GLN A 51 -32.79 -0.47 -21.20
CA GLN A 51 -33.46 0.26 -22.25
C GLN A 51 -32.39 0.78 -23.20
N THR A 52 -32.30 0.16 -24.37
CA THR A 52 -31.69 0.71 -25.57
C THR A 52 -32.50 1.93 -26.04
N LEU A 53 -32.40 3.03 -25.30
CA LEU A 53 -32.69 4.37 -25.79
C LEU A 53 -31.36 4.98 -26.19
N GLY A 54 -31.02 4.89 -27.47
CA GLY A 54 -29.95 5.73 -28.03
C GLY A 54 -30.25 7.18 -27.67
N PRO A 55 -29.24 8.01 -27.33
CA PRO A 55 -29.53 9.39 -26.97
C PRO A 55 -30.12 10.05 -28.21
N THR A 56 -31.35 10.56 -28.10
CA THR A 56 -31.85 11.56 -29.03
C THR A 56 -31.03 12.82 -28.78
N HIS A 57 -29.80 12.87 -29.31
CA HIS A 57 -28.98 14.06 -29.26
C HIS A 57 -29.75 15.18 -29.92
N SER A 58 -29.96 16.29 -29.20
CA SER A 58 -30.58 17.46 -29.80
C SER A 58 -29.70 17.95 -30.96
N LEU A 59 -30.27 18.64 -31.95
CA LEU A 59 -29.49 19.26 -33.04
C LEU A 59 -28.34 20.13 -32.50
N ARG A 60 -28.54 20.71 -31.32
CA ARG A 60 -27.55 21.50 -30.60
C ARG A 60 -26.39 20.65 -30.06
N ASP A 61 -26.66 19.47 -29.52
CA ASP A 61 -25.60 18.56 -29.05
C ASP A 61 -24.77 18.03 -30.24
N LEU A 62 -25.42 17.78 -31.38
CA LEU A 62 -24.75 17.40 -32.63
C LEU A 62 -23.86 18.52 -33.17
N ALA A 63 -24.32 19.77 -33.12
CA ALA A 63 -23.54 20.93 -33.53
C ALA A 63 -22.32 21.16 -32.62
N ALA A 64 -22.51 21.06 -31.30
CA ALA A 64 -21.43 21.16 -30.32
C ALA A 64 -20.40 20.02 -30.51
N ALA A 65 -20.86 18.78 -30.70
CA ALA A 65 -19.98 17.65 -30.98
C ALA A 65 -19.17 17.84 -32.28
N GLN A 66 -19.78 18.35 -33.35
CA GLN A 66 -19.04 18.65 -34.59
C GLN A 66 -17.99 19.74 -34.38
N LEU A 67 -18.30 20.78 -33.60
CA LEU A 67 -17.33 21.82 -33.25
C LEU A 67 -16.14 21.21 -32.49
N PHE A 68 -16.39 20.43 -31.45
CA PHE A 68 -15.32 19.79 -30.66
C PHE A 68 -14.44 18.86 -31.50
N SER A 69 -15.02 18.08 -32.41
CA SER A 69 -14.24 17.23 -33.33
C SER A 69 -13.34 18.05 -34.26
N ARG A 70 -13.78 19.22 -34.72
CA ARG A 70 -12.95 20.12 -35.54
C ARG A 70 -11.82 20.72 -34.72
N LEU A 71 -12.10 21.11 -33.49
CA LEU A 71 -11.09 21.69 -32.59
C LEU A 71 -10.02 20.66 -32.23
N LEU A 72 -10.40 19.42 -31.91
CA LEU A 72 -9.46 18.33 -31.63
C LEU A 72 -8.60 17.93 -32.85
N ALA A 73 -9.05 18.23 -34.07
CA ALA A 73 -8.31 17.98 -35.29
C ALA A 73 -7.39 19.16 -35.71
N THR A 74 -7.46 20.29 -35.00
CA THR A 74 -6.67 21.50 -35.33
C THR A 74 -5.44 21.55 -34.42
N GLU A 75 -4.25 21.46 -35.02
CA GLU A 75 -3.00 21.31 -34.26
C GLU A 75 -2.42 22.63 -33.73
N ASP A 76 -2.62 23.79 -34.39
CA ASP A 76 -1.83 25.00 -34.07
C ASP A 76 -2.55 26.37 -34.07
N ASP A 77 -3.85 26.47 -34.39
CA ASP A 77 -4.59 27.76 -34.46
C ASP A 77 -5.88 27.73 -33.63
N PHE A 78 -5.75 27.53 -32.31
CA PHE A 78 -6.89 27.52 -31.40
C PHE A 78 -7.11 28.89 -30.75
N GLU A 79 -8.21 29.56 -31.15
CA GLU A 79 -8.73 30.73 -30.44
C GLU A 79 -9.79 30.30 -29.41
N PRO A 80 -9.57 30.53 -28.09
CA PRO A 80 -10.54 30.18 -27.04
C PRO A 80 -11.92 30.82 -27.21
N SER A 81 -11.98 31.99 -27.87
CA SER A 81 -13.21 32.74 -28.16
C SER A 81 -14.23 31.95 -29.00
N ILE A 82 -13.79 30.96 -29.77
CA ILE A 82 -14.67 30.09 -30.57
C ILE A 82 -15.65 29.29 -29.69
N LEU A 83 -15.30 29.09 -28.42
CA LEU A 83 -16.14 28.35 -27.46
C LEU A 83 -17.10 29.25 -26.67
N ASP A 84 -16.98 30.58 -26.75
CA ASP A 84 -17.81 31.49 -25.95
C ASP A 84 -19.31 31.34 -26.27
N GLU A 85 -19.66 31.14 -27.55
CA GLU A 85 -21.05 30.96 -27.99
C GLU A 85 -21.69 29.67 -27.47
N VAL A 86 -20.88 28.64 -27.21
CA VAL A 86 -21.35 27.33 -26.75
C VAL A 86 -21.17 27.10 -25.25
N ARG A 87 -20.36 27.93 -24.57
CA ARG A 87 -20.05 27.77 -23.14
C ARG A 87 -21.24 28.00 -22.23
N ASP A 88 -22.10 28.96 -22.57
CA ASP A 88 -23.28 29.31 -21.77
C ASP A 88 -24.46 28.33 -21.96
N LEU A 89 -24.27 27.30 -22.78
CA LEU A 89 -25.30 26.31 -23.07
C LEU A 89 -25.51 25.39 -21.85
N PRO A 90 -26.78 25.23 -21.37
CA PRO A 90 -27.11 24.20 -20.39
C PRO A 90 -26.53 22.84 -20.76
N GLY A 91 -25.80 22.21 -19.83
CA GLY A 91 -25.18 20.89 -20.01
C GLY A 91 -23.89 20.87 -20.84
N PHE A 92 -23.34 22.04 -21.24
CA PHE A 92 -22.12 22.14 -22.04
C PHE A 92 -20.98 21.27 -21.52
N GLN A 93 -20.64 21.38 -20.23
CA GLN A 93 -19.54 20.61 -19.62
C GLN A 93 -19.74 19.10 -19.75
N LYS A 94 -20.98 18.62 -19.55
CA LYS A 94 -21.32 17.21 -19.68
C LYS A 94 -21.16 16.73 -21.12
N VAL A 95 -21.70 17.47 -22.08
CA VAL A 95 -21.59 17.14 -23.52
C VAL A 95 -20.13 17.14 -23.97
N LEU A 96 -19.36 18.14 -23.52
CA LEU A 96 -17.93 18.22 -23.82
C LEU A 96 -17.17 17.03 -23.21
N ARG A 97 -17.40 16.70 -21.94
CA ARG A 97 -16.74 15.55 -21.28
C ARG A 97 -17.07 14.24 -22.00
N GLU A 98 -18.34 13.99 -22.30
CA GLU A 98 -18.76 12.81 -23.08
C GLU A 98 -18.06 12.78 -24.45
N HIS A 99 -17.97 13.92 -25.13
CA HIS A 99 -17.30 14.01 -26.42
C HIS A 99 -15.80 13.69 -26.33
N LEU A 100 -15.10 14.25 -25.33
CA LEU A 100 -13.68 13.97 -25.09
C LEU A 100 -13.44 12.50 -24.78
N LEU A 101 -14.32 11.86 -23.99
CA LEU A 101 -14.24 10.42 -23.70
C LEU A 101 -14.46 9.56 -24.96
N CYS A 102 -15.42 9.92 -25.82
CA CYS A 102 -15.63 9.23 -27.09
C CYS A 102 -14.44 9.37 -28.07
N HIS A 103 -13.70 10.49 -27.99
CA HIS A 103 -12.56 10.80 -28.85
C HIS A 103 -11.24 10.82 -28.07
N SER A 104 -11.11 9.95 -27.05
CA SER A 104 -10.02 10.05 -26.07
C SER A 104 -8.60 9.94 -26.65
N LYS A 105 -8.45 9.32 -27.83
CA LYS A 105 -7.18 9.24 -28.58
C LYS A 105 -6.77 10.56 -29.24
N GLN A 106 -7.71 11.49 -29.43
CA GLN A 106 -7.43 12.79 -30.03
C GLN A 106 -7.06 13.83 -28.96
N VAL A 107 -7.36 13.56 -27.68
CA VAL A 107 -6.92 14.37 -26.56
C VAL A 107 -5.46 14.06 -26.28
N GLY A 108 -4.58 15.05 -26.51
CA GLY A 108 -3.14 14.83 -26.45
C GLY A 108 -2.33 16.10 -26.20
N PRO A 109 -1.19 16.31 -26.90
CA PRO A 109 -0.25 17.38 -26.60
C PRO A 109 -0.70 18.78 -27.03
N ALA A 110 -1.69 18.90 -27.91
CA ALA A 110 -2.12 20.19 -28.45
C ALA A 110 -2.70 21.10 -27.36
N GLN A 111 -2.45 22.41 -27.43
CA GLN A 111 -2.96 23.40 -26.48
C GLN A 111 -4.50 23.37 -26.40
N THR A 112 -5.17 23.09 -27.52
CA THR A 112 -6.61 22.86 -27.59
C THR A 112 -7.07 21.77 -26.65
N SER A 113 -6.31 20.67 -26.52
CA SER A 113 -6.65 19.56 -25.62
C SER A 113 -6.63 20.01 -24.17
N SER A 114 -5.59 20.74 -23.75
CA SER A 114 -5.51 21.29 -22.39
C SER A 114 -6.68 22.23 -22.08
N HIS A 115 -7.04 23.11 -23.02
CA HIS A 115 -8.16 24.03 -22.81
C HIS A 115 -9.52 23.33 -22.75
N LEU A 116 -9.76 22.34 -23.61
CA LEU A 116 -10.98 21.55 -23.57
C LEU A 116 -11.07 20.73 -22.27
N LEU A 117 -9.96 20.22 -21.73
CA LEU A 117 -9.93 19.57 -20.43
C LEU A 117 -10.28 20.55 -19.30
N GLN A 118 -9.71 21.76 -19.32
CA GLN A 118 -10.04 22.80 -18.34
C GLN A 118 -11.54 23.08 -18.32
N LEU A 119 -12.17 23.22 -19.48
CA LEU A 119 -13.61 23.46 -19.57
C LEU A 119 -14.46 22.24 -19.15
N ALA A 120 -14.06 21.04 -19.57
CA ALA A 120 -14.80 19.81 -19.31
C ALA A 120 -14.81 19.41 -17.83
N TYR A 121 -13.76 19.77 -17.09
CA TYR A 121 -13.58 19.41 -15.68
C TYR A 121 -13.59 20.64 -14.75
N ALA A 122 -13.99 21.82 -15.24
CA ALA A 122 -14.02 23.02 -14.40
C ALA A 122 -14.93 22.84 -13.18
N GLY A 123 -14.37 23.07 -11.99
CA GLY A 123 -15.08 22.93 -10.71
C GLY A 123 -15.28 21.49 -10.22
N GLU A 124 -14.71 20.49 -10.89
CA GLU A 124 -14.75 19.11 -10.43
C GLU A 124 -13.70 18.83 -9.35
N ASP A 125 -14.05 17.99 -8.38
CA ASP A 125 -13.12 17.56 -7.33
C ASP A 125 -12.16 16.47 -7.83
N LEU A 126 -12.58 15.69 -8.84
CA LEU A 126 -11.87 14.53 -9.37
C LEU A 126 -11.70 14.63 -10.89
N LEU A 127 -10.44 14.56 -11.35
CA LEU A 127 -10.08 14.62 -12.76
C LEU A 127 -9.85 13.21 -13.31
N GLU A 128 -10.86 12.67 -14.02
CA GLU A 128 -10.83 11.30 -14.59
C GLU A 128 -10.14 11.27 -15.96
N TRP A 129 -8.80 11.26 -15.96
CA TRP A 129 -7.99 11.39 -17.18
C TRP A 129 -7.33 10.08 -17.65
N ASN A 130 -7.63 8.96 -17.00
CA ASN A 130 -7.10 7.63 -17.34
C ASN A 130 -7.40 7.19 -18.78
N SER A 131 -8.45 7.73 -19.41
CA SER A 131 -8.86 7.38 -20.78
C SER A 131 -8.05 8.10 -21.87
N TYR A 132 -7.34 9.18 -21.54
CA TYR A 132 -6.63 10.04 -22.51
C TYR A 132 -5.20 9.54 -22.74
N VAL A 133 -5.05 8.57 -23.64
CA VAL A 133 -3.79 7.83 -23.85
C VAL A 133 -2.66 8.62 -24.51
N ASN A 134 -2.95 9.79 -25.08
CA ASN A 134 -1.96 10.63 -25.75
C ASN A 134 -1.62 11.90 -24.94
N LEU A 135 -2.10 11.98 -23.70
CA LEU A 135 -1.87 13.12 -22.83
C LEU A 135 -0.39 13.15 -22.38
N THR A 136 0.27 14.28 -22.63
CA THR A 136 1.67 14.49 -22.25
C THR A 136 1.78 15.21 -20.91
N ALA A 137 2.96 15.15 -20.26
CA ALA A 137 3.22 15.89 -19.03
C ALA A 137 3.02 17.41 -19.22
N GLU A 138 3.44 17.97 -20.37
CA GLU A 138 3.24 19.39 -20.67
C GLU A 138 1.75 19.75 -20.79
N ALA A 139 0.96 18.93 -21.49
CA ALA A 139 -0.48 19.17 -21.62
C ALA A 139 -1.20 19.09 -20.25
N ILE A 140 -0.77 18.19 -19.37
CA ILE A 140 -1.23 18.09 -17.98
C ILE A 140 -0.88 19.37 -17.23
N LYS A 141 0.37 19.81 -17.29
CA LYS A 141 0.87 21.02 -16.63
C LYS A 141 0.07 22.26 -17.06
N VAL A 142 -0.14 22.45 -18.35
CA VAL A 142 -0.94 23.55 -18.91
C VAL A 142 -2.41 23.45 -18.45
N ALA A 143 -2.99 22.25 -18.39
CA ALA A 143 -4.35 22.09 -17.90
C ALA A 143 -4.47 22.46 -16.41
N LEU A 144 -3.56 21.95 -15.57
CA LEU A 144 -3.60 22.08 -14.11
C LEU A 144 -3.25 23.49 -13.60
N THR A 145 -2.51 24.30 -14.37
CA THR A 145 -2.23 25.69 -14.02
C THR A 145 -3.45 26.62 -14.14
N SER A 146 -4.57 26.14 -14.70
CA SER A 146 -5.78 26.91 -14.86
C SER A 146 -6.58 27.06 -13.56
N ASP A 147 -7.10 28.27 -13.32
CA ASP A 147 -8.05 28.56 -12.25
C ASP A 147 -9.31 27.68 -12.29
N ALA A 148 -9.64 27.11 -13.44
CA ALA A 148 -10.79 26.22 -13.59
C ALA A 148 -10.64 24.89 -12.81
N LEU A 149 -9.41 24.41 -12.65
CA LEU A 149 -9.12 23.09 -12.05
C LEU A 149 -8.48 23.18 -10.66
N LYS A 150 -8.18 24.39 -10.16
CA LYS A 150 -7.44 24.60 -8.91
C LYS A 150 -8.09 24.03 -7.64
N SER A 151 -9.38 23.72 -7.69
CA SER A 151 -10.10 23.10 -6.56
C SER A 151 -10.05 21.58 -6.58
N ALA A 152 -9.60 20.97 -7.68
CA ALA A 152 -9.52 19.52 -7.80
C ALA A 152 -8.59 18.94 -6.75
N THR A 153 -9.03 17.90 -6.06
CA THR A 153 -8.25 17.23 -5.02
C THR A 153 -7.77 15.84 -5.44
N GLY A 154 -8.36 15.30 -6.51
CA GLY A 154 -8.05 13.98 -7.02
C GLY A 154 -7.76 13.96 -8.52
N ILE A 155 -6.82 13.10 -8.94
CA ILE A 155 -6.53 12.83 -10.34
C ILE A 155 -6.45 11.32 -10.56
N ILE A 156 -7.11 10.82 -11.62
CA ILE A 156 -6.97 9.45 -12.11
C ILE A 156 -6.29 9.50 -13.48
N LEU A 157 -5.16 8.81 -13.64
CA LEU A 157 -4.33 8.81 -14.84
C LEU A 157 -3.93 7.40 -15.27
N THR A 158 -3.41 7.30 -16.48
CA THR A 158 -2.69 6.13 -16.98
C THR A 158 -1.30 6.60 -17.38
N ILE A 159 -0.23 5.98 -16.84
CA ILE A 159 1.13 6.32 -17.29
C ILE A 159 1.29 5.89 -18.74
N GLN A 160 1.63 6.85 -19.60
CA GLN A 160 1.95 6.56 -20.98
C GLN A 160 3.43 6.23 -21.13
N ARG A 161 3.76 5.28 -22.00
CA ARG A 161 5.15 4.81 -22.21
C ARG A 161 6.12 5.90 -22.64
N HIS A 162 5.62 6.98 -23.23
CA HIS A 162 6.41 8.09 -23.75
C HIS A 162 6.58 9.24 -22.74
N VAL A 163 5.92 9.18 -21.59
CA VAL A 163 5.98 10.23 -20.56
C VAL A 163 6.96 9.78 -19.48
N SER A 164 7.96 10.62 -19.19
CA SER A 164 8.87 10.37 -18.08
C SER A 164 8.14 10.50 -16.74
N PRO A 165 8.30 9.55 -15.79
CA PRO A 165 7.70 9.68 -14.47
C PRO A 165 8.10 10.95 -13.71
N ALA A 166 9.32 11.46 -13.93
CA ALA A 166 9.77 12.70 -13.31
C ALA A 166 9.04 13.94 -13.88
N GLU A 167 8.86 14.00 -15.20
CA GLU A 167 8.10 15.08 -15.86
C GLU A 167 6.63 15.05 -15.44
N LEU A 168 6.06 13.86 -15.27
CA LEU A 168 4.69 13.71 -14.77
C LEU A 168 4.55 14.26 -13.35
N VAL A 169 5.50 13.95 -12.44
CA VAL A 169 5.49 14.50 -11.08
C VAL A 169 5.58 16.01 -11.11
N GLU A 170 6.46 16.59 -11.92
CA GLU A 170 6.57 18.05 -12.07
C GLU A 170 5.26 18.68 -12.58
N ALA A 171 4.60 18.04 -13.56
CA ALA A 171 3.31 18.51 -14.05
C ALA A 171 2.23 18.47 -12.97
N LEU A 172 2.16 17.38 -12.19
CA LEU A 172 1.22 17.22 -11.07
C LEU A 172 1.48 18.22 -9.94
N SER A 173 2.74 18.62 -9.71
CA SER A 173 3.11 19.68 -8.76
C SER A 173 2.53 21.06 -9.08
N SER A 174 1.89 21.23 -10.25
CA SER A 174 1.16 22.47 -10.58
C SER A 174 -0.20 22.58 -9.88
N LEU A 175 -0.69 21.50 -9.25
CA LEU A 175 -1.95 21.47 -8.51
C LEU A 175 -1.69 21.32 -7.01
N ASP A 176 -1.64 22.44 -6.29
CA ASP A 176 -1.36 22.47 -4.85
C ASP A 176 -2.38 21.69 -4.00
N SER A 177 -3.62 21.60 -4.46
CA SER A 177 -4.73 20.90 -3.79
C SER A 177 -4.73 19.38 -4.00
N LEU A 178 -3.77 18.83 -4.75
CA LEU A 178 -3.74 17.41 -5.06
C LEU A 178 -3.44 16.56 -3.82
N HIS A 179 -4.45 15.79 -3.39
CA HIS A 179 -4.37 14.89 -2.24
C HIS A 179 -4.58 13.43 -2.60
N ALA A 180 -5.23 13.13 -3.74
CA ALA A 180 -5.48 11.78 -4.20
C ALA A 180 -4.93 11.57 -5.62
N LEU A 181 -3.97 10.66 -5.77
CA LEU A 181 -3.41 10.27 -7.06
C LEU A 181 -3.69 8.80 -7.31
N GLN A 182 -4.44 8.51 -8.37
CA GLN A 182 -4.66 7.16 -8.85
C GLN A 182 -4.04 7.00 -10.24
N VAL A 183 -3.17 6.02 -10.38
CA VAL A 183 -2.52 5.70 -11.63
C VAL A 183 -2.82 4.26 -11.97
N LEU A 184 -3.60 4.10 -13.02
CA LEU A 184 -4.06 2.83 -13.53
C LEU A 184 -3.11 2.41 -14.64
N ASP A 185 -2.48 1.26 -14.48
CA ASP A 185 -1.71 0.71 -15.59
C ASP A 185 -2.65 0.14 -16.65
N ARG A 186 -2.19 0.14 -17.91
CA ARG A 186 -2.97 -0.42 -19.01
C ARG A 186 -3.12 -1.94 -18.87
N PRO A 187 -4.23 -2.52 -19.34
CA PRO A 187 -4.40 -3.98 -19.36
C PRO A 187 -3.30 -4.73 -20.14
N ASP A 188 -2.68 -4.08 -21.13
CA ASP A 188 -1.59 -4.65 -21.94
C ASP A 188 -0.18 -4.46 -21.33
N ARG A 189 -0.08 -4.05 -20.06
CA ARG A 189 1.21 -3.94 -19.36
C ARG A 189 1.91 -5.30 -19.29
N LYS A 190 3.23 -5.28 -19.44
CA LYS A 190 4.09 -6.48 -19.35
C LYS A 190 4.85 -6.59 -18.03
N ASP A 191 5.03 -5.46 -17.37
CA ASP A 191 5.78 -5.31 -16.12
C ASP A 191 5.21 -4.12 -15.33
N GLU A 192 5.72 -3.94 -14.11
CA GLU A 192 5.34 -2.88 -13.17
C GLU A 192 6.32 -1.69 -13.18
N GLN A 193 7.26 -1.63 -14.14
CA GLN A 193 8.39 -0.71 -14.11
C GLN A 193 7.95 0.76 -14.08
N SER A 194 6.94 1.14 -14.87
CA SER A 194 6.42 2.51 -14.91
C SER A 194 5.85 2.97 -13.56
N SER A 195 5.04 2.12 -12.92
CA SER A 195 4.50 2.39 -11.58
C SER A 195 5.62 2.51 -10.53
N ASN A 196 6.61 1.61 -10.59
CA ASN A 196 7.75 1.61 -9.68
C ASN A 196 8.60 2.89 -9.83
N GLN A 197 8.87 3.31 -11.07
CA GLN A 197 9.60 4.53 -11.38
C GLN A 197 8.83 5.78 -10.97
N LEU A 198 7.50 5.80 -11.10
CA LEU A 198 6.67 6.91 -10.62
C LEU A 198 6.73 7.03 -9.10
N PHE A 199 6.61 5.91 -8.37
CA PHE A 199 6.76 5.94 -6.92
C PHE A 199 8.13 6.50 -6.49
N GLU A 200 9.20 6.05 -7.15
CA GLU A 200 10.55 6.55 -6.91
C GLU A 200 10.68 8.04 -7.24
N ALA A 201 10.07 8.52 -8.34
CA ALA A 201 10.07 9.93 -8.71
C ALA A 201 9.32 10.80 -7.68
N LEU A 202 8.16 10.34 -7.18
CA LEU A 202 7.42 11.00 -6.10
C LEU A 202 8.29 11.13 -4.85
N SER A 203 8.99 10.06 -4.45
CA SER A 203 9.83 10.05 -3.25
C SER A 203 11.05 10.96 -3.32
N LYS A 204 11.50 11.32 -4.53
CA LYS A 204 12.68 12.16 -4.79
C LYS A 204 12.34 13.58 -5.24
N SER A 205 11.05 13.92 -5.32
CA SER A 205 10.62 15.23 -5.80
C SER A 205 11.17 16.36 -4.92
N THR A 206 11.63 17.44 -5.57
CA THR A 206 12.00 18.69 -4.89
C THR A 206 10.78 19.52 -4.49
N HIS A 207 9.62 19.24 -5.08
CA HIS A 207 8.32 19.83 -4.76
C HIS A 207 7.39 18.70 -4.27
N PRO A 208 7.51 18.28 -3.00
CA PRO A 208 6.79 17.14 -2.48
C PRO A 208 5.28 17.40 -2.52
N LEU A 209 4.56 16.51 -3.19
CA LEU A 209 3.10 16.51 -3.23
C LEU A 209 2.55 15.95 -1.92
N ALA A 210 1.56 16.62 -1.34
CA ALA A 210 0.86 16.17 -0.13
C ALA A 210 -0.17 15.05 -0.44
N ILE A 211 0.29 13.97 -1.09
CA ILE A 211 -0.55 12.85 -1.54
C ILE A 211 -0.95 12.00 -0.34
N LYS A 212 -2.17 12.22 0.15
CA LYS A 212 -2.80 11.44 1.24
C LYS A 212 -3.29 10.07 0.77
N LYS A 213 -3.67 9.95 -0.51
CA LYS A 213 -4.12 8.69 -1.12
C LYS A 213 -3.38 8.43 -2.42
N LEU A 214 -2.56 7.39 -2.43
CA LEU A 214 -1.82 6.93 -3.60
C LEU A 214 -2.31 5.55 -4.01
N THR A 215 -2.74 5.41 -5.26
CA THR A 215 -3.10 4.11 -5.84
C THR A 215 -2.31 3.94 -7.13
N LEU A 216 -1.37 3.01 -7.14
CA LEU A 216 -0.61 2.65 -8.34
C LEU A 216 -0.88 1.19 -8.64
N SER A 217 -1.52 0.87 -9.77
CA SER A 217 -1.86 -0.53 -10.10
C SER A 217 -0.65 -1.47 -10.10
N GLY A 218 0.56 -0.96 -10.38
CA GLY A 218 1.77 -1.76 -10.34
C GLY A 218 2.16 -2.21 -8.93
N LEU A 219 1.91 -1.39 -7.90
CA LEU A 219 2.20 -1.77 -6.51
C LEU A 219 1.37 -2.96 -6.06
N TYR A 220 0.07 -2.97 -6.39
CA TYR A 220 -0.81 -4.10 -6.13
C TYR A 220 -0.34 -5.36 -6.86
N ALA A 221 0.07 -5.21 -8.12
CA ALA A 221 0.55 -6.33 -8.92
C ALA A 221 1.87 -6.92 -8.40
N ASN A 222 2.79 -6.08 -7.92
CA ASN A 222 4.08 -6.52 -7.40
C ASN A 222 3.93 -7.56 -6.28
N GLY A 223 3.06 -7.30 -5.29
CA GLY A 223 2.83 -8.24 -4.20
C GLY A 223 2.24 -9.57 -4.67
N ILE A 224 1.18 -9.52 -5.49
CA ILE A 224 0.50 -10.71 -6.02
C ILE A 224 1.45 -11.55 -6.90
N ARG A 225 2.24 -10.88 -7.74
CA ARG A 225 3.24 -11.50 -8.62
C ARG A 225 4.55 -11.84 -7.92
N GLN A 226 4.65 -11.58 -6.61
CA GLN A 226 5.86 -11.83 -5.82
C GLN A 226 7.12 -11.15 -6.42
N ASN A 227 6.91 -9.97 -6.99
CA ASN A 227 7.97 -9.14 -7.56
C ASN A 227 8.50 -8.19 -6.50
N ILE A 228 9.76 -8.39 -6.09
CA ILE A 228 10.45 -7.45 -5.20
C ILE A 228 10.90 -6.28 -6.06
N TRP A 229 10.12 -5.20 -6.03
CA TRP A 229 10.34 -4.06 -6.91
C TRP A 229 11.15 -2.93 -6.26
N ARG A 230 11.20 -2.94 -4.93
CA ARG A 230 11.96 -1.99 -4.12
C ARG A 230 12.92 -2.72 -3.19
N PRO A 231 13.85 -3.51 -3.76
CA PRO A 231 14.83 -4.20 -2.95
C PRO A 231 15.71 -3.20 -2.22
N CYS A 232 16.24 -3.64 -1.07
CA CYS A 232 16.93 -2.81 -0.09
C CYS A 232 17.90 -1.79 -0.70
N ARG A 233 17.83 -0.54 -0.21
CA ARG A 233 18.95 0.40 -0.19
C ARG A 233 19.24 0.69 1.28
N ASP A 234 20.51 0.76 1.65
CA ASP A 234 20.92 1.01 3.04
C ASP A 234 20.22 2.27 3.59
N ASN A 235 19.99 3.27 2.72
CA ASN A 235 19.14 4.43 3.02
C ASN A 235 17.75 4.33 2.37
N PRO A 236 16.69 3.98 3.13
CA PRO A 236 15.33 3.95 2.59
C PRO A 236 14.86 5.37 2.27
N VAL A 237 14.57 5.63 0.99
CA VAL A 237 13.94 6.90 0.58
C VAL A 237 12.45 6.79 0.90
N THR A 238 11.93 7.58 1.84
CA THR A 238 10.51 7.58 2.19
C THR A 238 9.76 8.68 1.46
N LEU A 239 8.51 8.39 1.11
CA LEU A 239 7.55 9.42 0.74
C LEU A 239 6.90 9.90 2.04
N GLU A 240 6.89 11.20 2.30
CA GLU A 240 6.52 11.77 3.61
C GLU A 240 5.14 11.30 4.14
N PRO A 241 4.07 11.21 3.32
CA PRO A 241 2.79 10.66 3.75
C PRO A 241 2.76 9.14 4.00
N TYR A 242 3.86 8.42 3.72
CA TYR A 242 3.98 6.97 3.90
C TYR A 242 5.29 6.64 4.65
N PRO A 243 5.41 7.05 5.93
CA PRO A 243 6.73 7.19 6.53
C PRO A 243 7.19 5.93 7.27
N LEU A 244 6.32 4.92 7.47
CA LEU A 244 6.72 3.64 8.07
C LEU A 244 7.48 2.78 7.06
N VAL A 245 8.67 2.34 7.44
CA VAL A 245 9.56 1.54 6.58
C VAL A 245 9.57 0.06 6.95
N GLN A 246 9.53 -0.25 8.25
CA GLN A 246 9.70 -1.62 8.72
C GLN A 246 8.97 -1.85 10.06
N LEU A 247 8.60 -3.11 10.29
CA LEU A 247 8.07 -3.64 11.53
C LEU A 247 9.04 -4.69 12.07
N LEU A 248 9.40 -4.58 13.34
CA LEU A 248 10.28 -5.50 14.05
C LEU A 248 9.49 -6.15 15.19
N VAL A 249 9.47 -7.48 15.23
CA VAL A 249 8.71 -8.24 16.23
C VAL A 249 9.66 -9.16 16.99
N ALA A 250 9.73 -8.96 18.31
CA ALA A 250 10.49 -9.80 19.21
C ALA A 250 9.54 -10.68 20.02
N HIS A 251 9.75 -12.00 19.97
CA HIS A 251 9.02 -12.97 20.78
C HIS A 251 9.82 -13.25 22.06
N GLU A 252 9.30 -12.77 23.18
CA GLU A 252 9.84 -12.89 24.53
C GLU A 252 8.99 -13.86 25.37
N GLY A 253 9.43 -14.14 26.60
CA GLY A 253 8.81 -15.16 27.46
C GLY A 253 9.26 -16.58 27.13
N LYS A 254 8.70 -17.57 27.82
CA LYS A 254 9.04 -18.99 27.69
C LYS A 254 8.75 -19.52 26.29
N ASP A 255 7.64 -19.10 25.69
CA ASP A 255 7.28 -19.53 24.34
C ASP A 255 8.23 -18.88 23.32
N GLY A 256 8.65 -17.63 23.55
CA GLY A 256 9.69 -16.95 22.77
C GLY A 256 11.07 -17.61 22.89
N ASP A 257 11.45 -18.06 24.09
CA ASP A 257 12.69 -18.81 24.31
C ASP A 257 12.72 -20.15 23.54
N MET A 258 11.57 -20.79 23.37
CA MET A 258 11.44 -21.95 22.48
C MET A 258 11.71 -21.55 21.02
N LEU A 259 11.16 -20.43 20.55
CA LEU A 259 11.38 -19.91 19.20
C LEU A 259 12.83 -19.48 18.94
N LYS A 260 13.57 -19.01 19.95
CA LYS A 260 15.00 -18.67 19.81
C LYS A 260 15.81 -19.84 19.27
N SER A 261 15.54 -21.05 19.76
CA SER A 261 16.22 -22.27 19.29
C SER A 261 15.95 -22.60 17.81
N LEU A 262 14.88 -22.03 17.24
CA LEU A 262 14.46 -22.21 15.86
C LEU A 262 14.80 -21.01 14.96
N GLY A 263 15.46 -19.97 15.49
CA GLY A 263 15.73 -18.73 14.75
C GLY A 263 14.48 -17.88 14.50
N GLY A 264 13.42 -18.08 15.29
CA GLY A 264 12.12 -17.41 15.13
C GLY A 264 11.82 -16.33 16.17
N ALA A 265 12.78 -15.97 17.02
CA ALA A 265 12.50 -15.04 18.13
C ALA A 265 12.56 -13.56 17.74
N LEU A 266 13.18 -13.23 16.61
CA LEU A 266 13.30 -11.88 16.08
C LEU A 266 12.88 -11.91 14.61
N GLU A 267 11.75 -11.29 14.29
CA GLU A 267 11.24 -11.18 12.94
C GLU A 267 11.34 -9.74 12.43
N SER A 268 11.86 -9.56 11.23
CA SER A 268 11.96 -8.26 10.55
C SER A 268 11.15 -8.25 9.26
N PHE A 269 10.29 -7.25 9.11
CA PHE A 269 9.40 -7.10 7.97
C PHE A 269 9.59 -5.76 7.29
N TYR A 270 9.82 -5.77 5.98
CA TYR A 270 9.84 -4.55 5.17
C TYR A 270 8.42 -4.18 4.73
N LEU A 271 8.03 -2.93 5.01
CA LEU A 271 6.72 -2.35 4.71
C LEU A 271 6.80 -1.12 3.80
N GLY A 272 8.01 -0.64 3.51
CA GLY A 272 8.26 0.56 2.70
C GLY A 272 7.98 0.41 1.20
N ASP A 273 7.52 -0.77 0.76
CA ASP A 273 7.08 -1.09 -0.61
C ASP A 273 5.56 -1.20 -0.76
N ALA A 274 4.80 -1.00 0.33
CA ALA A 274 3.34 -1.11 0.35
C ALA A 274 2.60 0.25 0.34
N ALA A 275 3.32 1.37 0.47
CA ALA A 275 2.74 2.72 0.54
C ALA A 275 1.62 2.83 1.61
N LEU A 276 1.92 2.42 2.84
CA LEU A 276 0.96 2.42 3.94
C LEU A 276 0.82 3.82 4.55
N THR A 277 -0.41 4.32 4.61
CA THR A 277 -0.71 5.59 5.32
C THR A 277 -0.54 5.37 6.83
N PRO A 278 -0.30 6.43 7.62
CA PRO A 278 -0.20 6.32 9.08
C PRO A 278 -1.42 5.66 9.73
N VAL A 279 -2.62 5.91 9.19
CA VAL A 279 -3.85 5.27 9.66
C VAL A 279 -3.85 3.78 9.36
N LYS A 280 -3.48 3.35 8.14
CA LYS A 280 -3.39 1.92 7.80
C LYS A 280 -2.31 1.19 8.60
N VAL A 281 -1.24 1.89 8.96
CA VAL A 281 -0.23 1.38 9.89
C VAL A 281 -0.84 1.12 11.27
N ALA A 282 -1.61 2.07 11.80
CA ALA A 282 -2.26 1.94 13.10
C ALA A 282 -3.26 0.78 13.13
N THR A 283 -4.19 0.76 12.17
CA THR A 283 -5.25 -0.26 12.10
C THR A 283 -4.67 -1.64 11.73
N GLY A 284 -3.65 -1.69 10.87
CA GLY A 284 -2.93 -2.91 10.52
C GLY A 284 -2.17 -3.52 11.70
N LEU A 285 -1.56 -2.67 12.55
CA LEU A 285 -0.93 -3.13 13.78
C LEU A 285 -1.95 -3.76 14.73
N PHE A 286 -3.12 -3.16 14.95
CA PHE A 286 -4.17 -3.76 15.79
C PHE A 286 -4.67 -5.08 15.23
N GLN A 287 -4.91 -5.16 13.92
CA GLN A 287 -5.29 -6.43 13.27
C GLN A 287 -4.23 -7.52 13.43
N TYR A 288 -2.96 -7.14 13.31
CA TYR A 288 -1.84 -8.04 13.56
C TYR A 288 -1.84 -8.54 15.01
N LEU A 289 -1.91 -7.65 16.00
CA LEU A 289 -1.95 -8.02 17.42
C LEU A 289 -3.16 -8.92 17.75
N MET A 290 -4.33 -8.62 17.20
CA MET A 290 -5.52 -9.48 17.35
C MET A 290 -5.33 -10.87 16.73
N THR A 291 -4.60 -10.96 15.62
CA THR A 291 -4.24 -12.23 14.99
C THR A 291 -3.30 -13.03 15.88
N GLU A 292 -2.30 -12.38 16.49
CA GLU A 292 -1.34 -13.03 17.41
C GLU A 292 -2.02 -13.52 18.71
N VAL A 293 -3.01 -12.79 19.22
CA VAL A 293 -3.85 -13.24 20.35
C VAL A 293 -4.51 -14.59 20.05
N GLN A 294 -4.96 -14.80 18.81
CA GLN A 294 -5.67 -16.01 18.38
C GLN A 294 -4.72 -17.11 17.91
N SER A 295 -3.46 -16.77 17.64
CA SER A 295 -2.50 -17.66 16.99
C SER A 295 -1.65 -18.42 18.00
N TRP A 296 -1.27 -19.62 17.60
CA TRP A 296 -0.25 -20.41 18.30
C TRP A 296 1.11 -20.11 17.68
N PRO A 297 2.22 -20.27 18.44
CA PRO A 297 3.56 -20.02 17.90
C PRO A 297 3.78 -20.80 16.59
N ILE A 298 3.88 -20.09 15.48
CA ILE A 298 3.96 -20.72 14.15
C ILE A 298 5.43 -20.96 13.84
N ARG A 299 5.77 -22.20 13.49
CA ARG A 299 7.13 -22.61 13.11
C ARG A 299 7.72 -21.83 11.91
N ASN A 300 6.88 -21.16 11.13
CA ASN A 300 7.24 -20.46 9.89
C ASN A 300 7.17 -18.93 10.01
N GLY A 301 7.07 -18.39 11.23
CA GLY A 301 6.98 -16.95 11.49
C GLY A 301 5.59 -16.35 11.26
N THR A 302 5.47 -15.04 11.48
CA THR A 302 4.20 -14.29 11.43
C THR A 302 4.05 -13.41 10.17
N GLY A 303 5.00 -13.51 9.22
CA GLY A 303 5.06 -12.63 8.05
C GLY A 303 3.85 -12.65 7.11
N LEU A 304 3.13 -13.77 6.98
CA LEU A 304 1.87 -13.81 6.21
C LEU A 304 0.78 -12.99 6.91
N ALA A 305 0.67 -13.11 8.24
CA ALA A 305 -0.27 -12.32 9.02
C ALA A 305 0.05 -10.82 8.89
N VAL A 306 1.33 -10.44 8.98
CA VAL A 306 1.77 -9.06 8.73
C VAL A 306 1.36 -8.59 7.33
N ALA A 307 1.72 -9.31 6.27
CA ALA A 307 1.39 -8.91 4.91
C ALA A 307 -0.12 -8.69 4.69
N HIS A 308 -0.96 -9.59 5.21
CA HIS A 308 -2.41 -9.50 5.10
C HIS A 308 -3.01 -8.39 5.96
N CYS A 309 -2.63 -8.28 7.24
CA CYS A 309 -3.18 -7.28 8.16
C CYS A 309 -2.90 -5.86 7.65
N PHE A 310 -1.69 -5.56 7.21
CA PHE A 310 -1.38 -4.21 6.72
C PHE A 310 -1.98 -3.90 5.33
N SER A 311 -2.24 -4.92 4.50
CA SER A 311 -2.92 -4.75 3.21
C SER A 311 -4.43 -4.56 3.37
N CYS A 312 -5.08 -5.35 4.23
CA CYS A 312 -6.54 -5.39 4.37
C CYS A 312 -7.07 -4.50 5.50
N SER A 313 -6.22 -3.74 6.19
CA SER A 313 -6.64 -2.91 7.32
C SER A 313 -7.58 -1.78 6.93
N PRO A 314 -8.49 -1.38 7.85
CA PRO A 314 -9.36 -0.25 7.64
C PRO A 314 -8.60 1.03 7.29
N PRO A 315 -9.10 1.82 6.33
CA PRO A 315 -8.47 3.07 5.92
C PRO A 315 -8.73 4.22 6.89
N ALA A 316 -9.61 4.03 7.88
CA ALA A 316 -10.01 5.03 8.86
C ALA A 316 -10.02 4.43 10.28
N LEU A 317 -9.66 5.24 11.28
CA LEU A 317 -9.77 4.86 12.68
C LEU A 317 -11.25 4.74 13.11
N GLY A 318 -11.55 3.71 13.90
CA GLY A 318 -12.89 3.46 14.42
C GLY A 318 -13.90 3.00 13.37
N SER A 319 -13.42 2.45 12.24
CA SER A 319 -14.25 1.95 11.15
C SER A 319 -13.95 0.47 10.88
N ASP A 320 -14.99 -0.30 10.60
CA ASP A 320 -14.89 -1.70 10.16
C ASP A 320 -14.79 -1.83 8.62
N SER A 321 -14.73 -0.71 7.91
CA SER A 321 -14.64 -0.70 6.44
C SER A 321 -13.34 -1.36 5.97
N VAL A 322 -13.43 -2.19 4.93
CA VAL A 322 -12.25 -2.81 4.31
C VAL A 322 -11.84 -2.03 3.07
N GLU A 323 -10.57 -1.57 3.03
CA GLU A 323 -9.92 -1.08 1.83
C GLU A 323 -8.67 -1.90 1.59
N ILE A 324 -8.54 -2.48 0.38
CA ILE A 324 -7.36 -3.26 0.02
C ILE A 324 -6.25 -2.28 -0.40
N ALA A 325 -5.11 -2.35 0.28
CA ALA A 325 -3.86 -1.70 -0.12
C ALA A 325 -2.89 -2.70 -0.75
N PRO A 326 -1.80 -2.26 -1.40
CA PRO A 326 -0.77 -3.18 -1.88
C PRO A 326 -0.26 -4.09 -0.76
N LEU A 327 -0.01 -5.36 -1.08
CA LEU A 327 0.73 -6.25 -0.20
C LEU A 327 2.18 -5.75 -0.11
N PRO A 328 2.80 -5.74 1.09
CA PRO A 328 4.24 -5.55 1.22
C PRO A 328 4.95 -6.70 0.48
N ALA A 329 5.49 -6.41 -0.70
CA ALA A 329 5.85 -7.42 -1.68
C ALA A 329 7.04 -8.27 -1.20
N GLU A 330 8.02 -7.64 -0.57
CA GLU A 330 9.16 -8.34 0.03
C GLU A 330 8.71 -9.27 1.16
N THR A 331 8.00 -8.74 2.17
CA THR A 331 7.50 -9.51 3.31
C THR A 331 6.60 -10.66 2.86
N TYR A 332 5.68 -10.41 1.94
CA TYR A 332 4.76 -11.42 1.43
C TYR A 332 5.50 -12.56 0.70
N LYS A 333 6.46 -12.23 -0.18
CA LYS A 333 7.24 -13.23 -0.91
C LYS A 333 8.05 -14.12 0.03
N ILE A 334 8.73 -13.51 1.02
CA ILE A 334 9.53 -14.25 2.02
C ILE A 334 8.63 -15.17 2.84
N ALA A 335 7.55 -14.63 3.40
CA ALA A 335 6.66 -15.38 4.27
C ALA A 335 5.97 -16.54 3.52
N LYS A 336 5.58 -16.31 2.27
CA LYS A 336 5.01 -17.35 1.41
C LYS A 336 6.02 -18.46 1.13
N ALA A 337 7.27 -18.15 0.84
CA ALA A 337 8.32 -19.15 0.65
C ALA A 337 8.53 -19.99 1.92
N ALA A 338 8.59 -19.35 3.10
CA ALA A 338 8.69 -20.02 4.40
C ALA A 338 7.47 -20.90 4.71
N CYS A 339 6.26 -20.47 4.32
CA CYS A 339 5.04 -21.25 4.47
C CYS A 339 5.05 -22.54 3.64
N HIS A 340 5.57 -22.49 2.40
CA HIS A 340 5.60 -23.65 1.51
C HIS A 340 6.78 -24.58 1.77
N SER A 341 7.84 -24.11 2.43
CA SER A 341 9.00 -24.93 2.71
C SER A 341 9.77 -24.47 3.93
N SER A 342 10.00 -25.40 4.86
CA SER A 342 10.84 -25.20 6.04
C SER A 342 12.30 -24.88 5.71
N GLY A 343 12.74 -25.09 4.47
CA GLY A 343 14.08 -24.68 4.02
C GLY A 343 14.26 -23.16 3.97
N PHE A 344 13.17 -22.40 3.92
CA PHE A 344 13.16 -20.94 4.03
C PHE A 344 12.81 -20.46 5.45
N GLY A 345 12.72 -21.36 6.43
CA GLY A 345 12.50 -20.98 7.84
C GLY A 345 13.64 -20.12 8.38
N GLY A 346 13.29 -19.06 9.12
CA GLY A 346 14.24 -18.08 9.64
C GLY A 346 14.74 -17.05 8.61
N LEU A 347 14.19 -17.05 7.39
CA LEU A 347 14.41 -15.97 6.43
C LEU A 347 13.45 -14.81 6.73
N TYR A 348 13.99 -13.61 6.89
CA TYR A 348 13.24 -12.38 7.13
C TYR A 348 13.76 -11.25 6.23
N SER A 349 13.04 -10.14 6.17
CA SER A 349 13.51 -8.95 5.45
C SER A 349 14.82 -8.43 6.01
N LYS A 350 15.74 -7.97 5.16
CA LYS A 350 16.99 -7.31 5.62
C LYS A 350 16.63 -6.07 6.46
N LEU A 351 17.20 -5.97 7.66
CA LEU A 351 17.04 -4.81 8.54
C LEU A 351 17.50 -3.53 7.81
N ARG A 352 16.68 -2.47 7.82
CA ARG A 352 16.99 -1.20 7.17
C ARG A 352 17.63 -0.22 8.14
N ASP A 353 18.48 0.67 7.62
CA ASP A 353 19.07 1.74 8.43
C ASP A 353 17.98 2.61 9.06
N LEU A 354 18.27 3.07 10.29
CA LEU A 354 17.38 4.00 10.96
C LEU A 354 17.69 5.41 10.46
N THR A 355 16.72 6.05 9.82
CA THR A 355 16.87 7.42 9.30
C THR A 355 15.88 8.39 9.96
N PRO A 356 16.18 9.70 10.02
CA PRO A 356 15.27 10.68 10.61
C PRO A 356 13.94 10.87 9.88
N ARG A 357 13.85 10.41 8.62
CA ARG A 357 12.66 10.53 7.78
C ARG A 357 11.81 9.27 7.73
N ALA A 358 12.24 8.21 8.41
CA ALA A 358 11.59 6.91 8.40
C ALA A 358 11.23 6.48 9.82
N TRP A 359 10.05 5.87 9.95
CA TRP A 359 9.61 5.25 11.18
C TRP A 359 9.79 3.73 11.13
N THR A 360 10.19 3.18 12.26
CA THR A 360 10.22 1.75 12.53
C THR A 360 9.25 1.46 13.67
N ALA A 361 8.34 0.51 13.47
CA ALA A 361 7.51 -0.01 14.54
C ALA A 361 8.25 -1.18 15.19
N VAL A 362 8.32 -1.19 16.52
CA VAL A 362 8.89 -2.29 17.30
C VAL A 362 7.81 -2.84 18.20
N VAL A 363 7.64 -4.16 18.17
CA VAL A 363 6.71 -4.91 19.01
C VAL A 363 7.49 -5.96 19.77
N SER A 364 7.25 -6.06 21.07
CA SER A 364 7.62 -7.21 21.89
C SER A 364 6.33 -7.94 22.27
N GLU A 365 6.25 -9.21 21.89
CA GLU A 365 5.22 -10.13 22.34
C GLU A 365 5.83 -11.03 23.39
N SER A 366 5.37 -10.93 24.64
CA SER A 366 5.73 -11.86 25.70
C SER A 366 4.62 -12.86 25.91
N LYS A 367 4.94 -14.15 25.70
CA LYS A 367 3.98 -15.25 25.86
C LYS A 367 4.56 -16.35 26.75
N ASP A 368 3.85 -16.64 27.84
CA ASP A 368 4.19 -17.68 28.81
C ASP A 368 3.03 -18.66 28.93
N THR A 369 3.10 -19.80 28.24
CA THR A 369 2.07 -20.84 28.33
C THR A 369 2.41 -21.86 29.42
N HIS A 370 1.43 -22.18 30.27
CA HIS A 370 1.55 -23.13 31.37
C HIS A 370 0.47 -24.20 31.27
N ASP A 371 0.90 -25.45 31.27
CA ASP A 371 0.00 -26.59 31.45
C ASP A 371 -0.30 -26.72 32.95
N ALA A 372 -1.58 -26.64 33.33
CA ALA A 372 -1.96 -26.90 34.71
C ALA A 372 -1.75 -28.40 35.01
N ASN A 373 -0.84 -28.72 35.93
CA ASN A 373 -0.55 -30.10 36.38
C ASN A 373 -1.84 -30.89 36.64
N GLY A 374 -2.21 -31.79 35.72
CA GLY A 374 -3.35 -32.70 35.86
C GLY A 374 -4.71 -32.18 35.42
N VAL A 375 -4.81 -30.98 34.83
CA VAL A 375 -6.05 -30.43 34.23
C VAL A 375 -5.82 -30.16 32.74
N THR A 376 -6.80 -30.45 31.89
CA THR A 376 -6.75 -30.26 30.43
C THR A 376 -6.77 -28.78 29.98
N THR A 377 -6.62 -27.83 30.90
CA THR A 377 -6.72 -26.40 30.63
C THR A 377 -5.34 -25.76 30.65
N GLN A 378 -4.98 -25.12 29.53
CA GLN A 378 -3.74 -24.38 29.36
C GLN A 378 -3.98 -22.92 29.72
N THR A 379 -3.07 -22.32 30.48
CA THR A 379 -3.12 -20.88 30.80
C THR A 379 -1.96 -20.18 30.13
N THR A 380 -2.25 -19.19 29.30
CA THR A 380 -1.25 -18.35 28.64
C THR A 380 -1.28 -16.95 29.25
N HIS A 381 -0.12 -16.50 29.73
CA HIS A 381 0.09 -15.10 30.06
C HIS A 381 0.61 -14.37 28.82
N LEU A 382 -0.16 -13.40 28.33
CA LEU A 382 0.14 -12.63 27.13
C LEU A 382 0.30 -11.15 27.46
N GLN A 383 1.37 -10.54 26.95
CA GLN A 383 1.60 -9.11 26.99
C GLN A 383 2.25 -8.63 25.70
N PHE A 384 1.75 -7.53 25.16
CA PHE A 384 2.38 -6.79 24.09
C PHE A 384 2.97 -5.49 24.61
N LYS A 385 4.18 -5.19 24.15
CA LYS A 385 4.78 -3.86 24.24
C LYS A 385 5.08 -3.35 22.84
N TYR A 386 4.88 -2.07 22.60
CA TYR A 386 5.15 -1.50 21.28
C TYR A 386 5.77 -0.10 21.36
N ALA A 387 6.41 0.33 20.29
CA ALA A 387 6.85 1.70 20.10
C ALA A 387 6.97 2.03 18.61
N PHE A 388 6.75 3.30 18.28
CA PHE A 388 7.17 3.88 17.02
C PHE A 388 8.46 4.65 17.24
N ILE A 389 9.47 4.35 16.42
CA ILE A 389 10.82 4.86 16.59
C ILE A 389 11.29 5.53 15.30
N ARG A 390 11.93 6.69 15.45
CA ARG A 390 12.79 7.26 14.40
C ARG A 390 14.12 7.69 15.00
N SER A 391 15.19 7.66 14.19
CA SER A 391 16.50 8.12 14.64
C SER A 391 16.63 9.64 14.49
N LYS A 392 17.44 10.28 15.34
CA LYS A 392 17.74 11.73 15.20
C LYS A 392 18.79 12.00 14.12
N LYS A 393 19.59 10.99 13.79
CA LYS A 393 20.61 10.98 12.72
C LYS A 393 20.57 9.62 12.03
N ALA A 394 21.04 9.53 10.79
CA ALA A 394 21.17 8.23 10.13
C ALA A 394 22.06 7.29 10.95
N ILE A 395 21.60 6.07 11.19
CA ILE A 395 22.33 5.02 11.91
C ILE A 395 22.40 3.80 10.99
N PRO A 396 23.59 3.48 10.45
CA PRO A 396 23.78 2.29 9.65
C PRO A 396 23.67 1.03 10.50
N VAL A 397 22.92 0.05 10.02
CA VAL A 397 22.74 -1.26 10.68
C VAL A 397 23.51 -2.38 9.99
N ASP A 398 23.97 -2.16 8.76
CA ASP A 398 24.74 -3.16 8.00
C ASP A 398 26.10 -3.45 8.69
N PRO A 399 26.50 -4.73 8.86
CA PRO A 399 27.73 -5.10 9.55
C PRO A 399 29.00 -4.44 9.01
N GLU A 400 29.06 -4.18 7.70
CA GLU A 400 30.26 -3.58 7.06
C GLU A 400 30.41 -2.09 7.35
N THR A 401 29.29 -1.39 7.56
CA THR A 401 29.25 0.06 7.78
C THR A 401 28.92 0.43 9.22
N ARG A 402 28.65 -0.57 10.07
CA ARG A 402 28.27 -0.38 11.47
C ARG A 402 29.38 0.32 12.24
N ARG A 403 28.99 1.34 13.00
CA ARG A 403 29.87 2.18 13.84
C ARG A 403 30.45 1.48 15.10
N GLY A 404 30.21 0.17 15.28
CA GLY A 404 30.72 -0.64 16.40
C GLY A 404 30.11 -0.38 17.78
N SER A 405 29.32 0.68 17.98
CA SER A 405 28.64 0.99 19.24
C SER A 405 27.13 0.75 19.20
N ASP A 406 26.56 0.40 20.36
CA ASP A 406 25.12 0.21 20.53
C ASP A 406 24.35 1.52 20.40
N ILE A 407 23.13 1.42 19.88
CA ILE A 407 22.15 2.50 19.77
C ILE A 407 21.74 2.94 21.18
N GLN A 408 21.87 4.23 21.47
CA GLN A 408 21.53 4.81 22.77
C GLN A 408 20.16 5.51 22.75
N PRO A 409 19.45 5.58 23.90
CA PRO A 409 18.15 6.26 23.99
C PRO A 409 18.20 7.73 23.55
N SER A 410 19.34 8.39 23.74
CA SER A 410 19.53 9.80 23.34
C SER A 410 19.52 10.01 21.82
N GLU A 411 19.68 8.94 21.03
CA GLU A 411 19.83 8.99 19.57
C GLU A 411 18.53 8.72 18.82
N ILE A 412 17.52 8.24 19.52
CA ILE A 412 16.22 7.90 18.97
C ILE A 412 15.12 8.76 19.60
N GLU A 413 14.00 8.85 18.89
CA GLU A 413 12.74 9.35 19.38
C GLU A 413 11.78 8.17 19.45
N VAL A 414 11.12 8.01 20.60
CA VAL A 414 10.18 6.93 20.88
C VAL A 414 8.85 7.55 21.22
N VAL A 415 7.81 7.15 20.50
CA VAL A 415 6.43 7.62 20.70
C VAL A 415 5.46 6.44 20.69
N ASP A 416 4.32 6.65 21.33
CA ASP A 416 3.17 5.75 21.23
C ASP A 416 2.43 5.96 19.91
N LEU A 417 1.33 5.21 19.72
CA LEU A 417 0.56 5.26 18.50
C LEU A 417 -0.07 6.65 18.27
N ALA A 418 -0.56 7.28 19.33
CA ALA A 418 -1.13 8.62 19.25
C ALA A 418 -0.07 9.67 18.88
N GLY A 419 1.13 9.59 19.46
CA GLY A 419 2.26 10.46 19.12
C GLY A 419 2.74 10.25 17.68
N PHE A 420 2.81 9.00 17.21
CA PHE A 420 3.11 8.71 15.81
C PHE A 420 2.11 9.36 14.86
N LEU A 421 0.80 9.19 15.11
CA LEU A 421 -0.25 9.79 14.29
C LEU A 421 -0.21 11.33 14.36
N HIS A 422 0.02 11.91 15.53
CA HIS A 422 0.12 13.37 15.66
C HIS A 422 1.29 13.94 14.85
N LEU A 423 2.41 13.22 14.76
CA LEU A 423 3.60 13.64 14.00
C LEU A 423 3.49 13.38 12.49
N THR A 424 2.64 12.46 12.04
CA THR A 424 2.60 12.00 10.64
C THR A 424 1.28 12.26 9.92
N ALA A 425 0.18 12.42 10.66
CA ALA A 425 -1.16 12.71 10.17
C ALA A 425 -1.94 13.54 11.23
N PRO A 426 -1.52 14.78 11.52
CA PRO A 426 -2.07 15.61 12.59
C PRO A 426 -3.56 15.91 12.45
N GLU A 427 -4.12 15.76 11.25
CA GLU A 427 -5.55 15.91 10.98
C GLU A 427 -6.43 14.76 11.52
N ILE A 428 -5.82 13.64 11.92
CA ILE A 428 -6.55 12.45 12.36
C ILE A 428 -6.95 12.58 13.83
N ASP A 429 -8.22 12.34 14.11
CA ASP A 429 -8.77 12.26 15.46
C ASP A 429 -8.30 10.98 16.17
N THR A 430 -7.27 11.12 17.00
CA THR A 430 -6.66 10.00 17.76
C THR A 430 -7.55 9.49 18.89
N SER A 431 -8.63 10.20 19.27
CA SER A 431 -9.57 9.69 20.29
C SER A 431 -10.25 8.39 19.85
N LYS A 432 -10.36 8.18 18.53
CA LYS A 432 -10.91 6.97 17.92
C LYS A 432 -10.03 5.73 18.10
N LEU A 433 -8.78 5.88 18.55
CA LEU A 433 -7.94 4.73 18.89
C LEU A 433 -8.54 3.88 20.01
N ALA A 434 -9.31 4.48 20.93
CA ALA A 434 -9.96 3.77 22.04
C ALA A 434 -10.77 2.57 21.56
N HIS A 435 -11.49 2.72 20.44
CA HIS A 435 -12.24 1.62 19.82
C HIS A 435 -11.34 0.41 19.53
N HIS A 436 -10.17 0.60 18.92
CA HIS A 436 -9.27 -0.51 18.58
C HIS A 436 -8.58 -1.13 19.80
N PHE A 437 -8.34 -0.36 20.86
CA PHE A 437 -7.89 -0.92 22.14
C PHE A 437 -8.98 -1.82 22.76
N ASP A 438 -10.23 -1.34 22.79
CA ASP A 438 -11.37 -2.12 23.29
C ASP A 438 -11.58 -3.41 22.48
N GLU A 439 -11.42 -3.34 21.15
CA GLU A 439 -11.49 -4.51 20.26
C GLU A 439 -10.41 -5.56 20.54
N LEU A 440 -9.19 -5.10 20.83
CA LEU A 440 -8.06 -5.98 21.18
C LEU A 440 -8.30 -6.68 22.53
N ASP A 441 -8.78 -5.96 23.53
CA ASP A 441 -9.18 -6.56 24.82
C ASP A 441 -10.31 -7.57 24.63
N ALA A 442 -11.31 -7.23 23.81
CA ALA A 442 -12.39 -8.14 23.46
C ALA A 442 -11.90 -9.38 22.68
N ALA A 443 -10.84 -9.26 21.87
CA ALA A 443 -10.24 -10.39 21.17
C ALA A 443 -9.65 -11.42 22.13
N VAL A 444 -9.01 -10.98 23.23
CA VAL A 444 -8.51 -11.88 24.28
C VAL A 444 -9.65 -12.63 24.96
N VAL A 445 -10.76 -11.93 25.25
CA VAL A 445 -11.96 -12.56 25.83
C VAL A 445 -12.54 -13.60 24.88
N ARG A 446 -12.63 -13.30 23.58
CA ARG A 446 -13.13 -14.24 22.55
C ARG A 446 -12.23 -15.45 22.36
N ALA A 447 -10.91 -15.26 22.45
CA ALA A 447 -9.92 -16.33 22.29
C ALA A 447 -9.80 -17.23 23.53
N THR A 448 -10.40 -16.83 24.67
CA THR A 448 -10.43 -17.62 25.89
C THR A 448 -11.61 -18.59 25.90
N ASP A 449 -11.35 -19.88 26.10
CA ASP A 449 -12.35 -20.94 26.23
C ASP A 449 -12.07 -21.88 27.41
N GLU A 450 -12.83 -22.97 27.54
CA GLU A 450 -12.69 -23.94 28.64
C GLU A 450 -11.33 -24.67 28.65
N ARG A 451 -10.66 -24.76 27.49
CA ARG A 451 -9.39 -25.47 27.30
C ARG A 451 -8.20 -24.52 27.28
N ASN A 452 -8.37 -23.29 26.80
CA ASN A 452 -7.33 -22.29 26.63
C ASN A 452 -7.73 -21.00 27.33
N ARG A 453 -7.04 -20.67 28.42
CA ARG A 453 -7.25 -19.43 29.17
C ARG A 453 -6.16 -18.43 28.84
N ILE A 454 -6.52 -17.34 28.18
CA ILE A 454 -5.58 -16.23 27.92
C ILE A 454 -5.80 -15.15 28.97
N THR A 455 -4.73 -14.73 29.62
CA THR A 455 -4.77 -13.68 30.65
C THR A 455 -3.58 -12.76 30.50
N THR A 456 -3.69 -11.55 31.02
CA THR A 456 -2.52 -10.70 31.23
C THR A 456 -1.91 -11.00 32.60
N PRO A 457 -0.59 -10.80 32.78
CA PRO A 457 0.02 -10.79 34.10
C PRO A 457 -0.70 -9.78 35.03
N GLN A 458 -0.83 -10.10 36.33
CA GLN A 458 -1.58 -9.27 37.27
C GLN A 458 -1.10 -7.80 37.26
N HIS A 459 -2.05 -6.87 37.16
CA HIS A 459 -1.84 -5.42 37.15
C HIS A 459 -1.08 -4.85 35.94
N ILE A 460 -0.90 -5.64 34.88
CA ILE A 460 -0.23 -5.20 33.66
C ILE A 460 -1.25 -5.14 32.50
N PRO A 461 -1.32 -4.01 31.76
CA PRO A 461 -2.20 -3.90 30.60
C PRO A 461 -1.73 -4.84 29.49
N LEU A 462 -2.68 -5.32 28.67
CA LEU A 462 -2.39 -6.20 27.53
C LEU A 462 -1.42 -5.55 26.56
N LEU A 463 -1.63 -4.27 26.25
CA LEU A 463 -0.80 -3.48 25.34
C LEU A 463 -0.21 -2.28 26.10
N SER A 464 1.10 -2.11 26.02
CA SER A 464 1.82 -1.00 26.68
C SER A 464 2.93 -0.41 25.81
N LEU A 465 3.34 0.82 26.11
CA LEU A 465 4.43 1.50 25.42
C LEU A 465 5.80 0.98 25.90
N LEU A 466 6.72 0.72 24.98
CA LEU A 466 8.13 0.49 25.29
C LEU A 466 8.79 1.79 25.76
N SER A 467 9.50 1.73 26.88
CA SER A 467 10.42 2.82 27.26
C SER A 467 11.54 2.99 26.23
N PRO A 468 12.18 4.17 26.15
CA PRO A 468 13.34 4.37 25.28
C PRO A 468 14.46 3.35 25.50
N GLU A 469 14.69 2.93 26.74
CA GLU A 469 15.68 1.92 27.11
C GLU A 469 15.30 0.53 26.58
N GLU A 470 14.04 0.12 26.74
CA GLU A 470 13.55 -1.16 26.21
C GLU A 470 13.57 -1.19 24.68
N ALA A 471 13.15 -0.08 24.05
CA ALA A 471 13.20 0.09 22.60
C ALA A 471 14.63 -0.02 22.05
N CYS A 472 15.60 0.65 22.68
CA CYS A 472 17.02 0.53 22.34
C CYS A 472 17.54 -0.89 22.56
N ARG A 473 17.18 -1.55 23.66
CA ARG A 473 17.57 -2.94 23.92
C ARG A 473 17.12 -3.85 22.78
N LEU A 474 15.85 -3.78 22.40
CA LEU A 474 15.30 -4.60 21.30
C LEU A 474 15.97 -4.26 19.96
N LEU A 475 16.11 -2.97 19.62
CA LEU A 475 16.81 -2.56 18.41
C LEU A 475 18.24 -3.12 18.34
N ASN A 476 19.00 -3.04 19.44
CA ASN A 476 20.35 -3.60 19.48
C ASN A 476 20.37 -5.13 19.36
N GLN A 477 19.33 -5.84 19.82
CA GLN A 477 19.19 -7.28 19.57
C GLN A 477 18.99 -7.57 18.08
N PHE A 478 18.11 -6.83 17.40
CA PHE A 478 17.93 -6.96 15.94
C PHE A 478 19.20 -6.63 15.16
N VAL A 479 19.92 -5.58 15.55
CA VAL A 479 21.19 -5.22 14.89
C VAL A 479 22.25 -6.29 15.14
N ALA A 480 22.28 -6.90 16.33
CA ALA A 480 23.20 -7.99 16.65
C ALA A 480 22.89 -9.29 15.88
N SER A 481 21.62 -9.54 15.52
CA SER A 481 21.21 -10.72 14.76
C SER A 481 21.40 -10.59 13.24
N VAL A 482 21.76 -9.40 12.72
CA VAL A 482 21.95 -9.19 11.27
C VAL A 482 22.91 -10.20 10.62
N PRO A 483 24.10 -10.51 11.20
CA PRO A 483 25.00 -11.50 10.61
C PRO A 483 24.37 -12.89 10.50
N GLU A 484 23.61 -13.33 11.50
CA GLU A 484 22.94 -14.64 11.49
C GLU A 484 21.87 -14.72 10.38
N VAL A 485 21.12 -13.63 10.18
CA VAL A 485 20.13 -13.52 9.09
C VAL A 485 20.84 -13.51 7.73
N GLN A 486 21.96 -12.82 7.58
CA GLN A 486 22.78 -12.82 6.36
C GLN A 486 23.31 -14.23 6.03
N GLU A 487 23.84 -14.95 7.02
CA GLU A 487 24.29 -16.33 6.86
C GLU A 487 23.15 -17.27 6.45
N ALA A 488 21.95 -17.10 7.05
CA ALA A 488 20.76 -17.82 6.65
C ALA A 488 20.42 -17.55 5.18
N CYS A 489 20.48 -16.30 4.73
CA CYS A 489 20.25 -15.94 3.32
C CYS A 489 21.24 -16.60 2.38
N VAL A 490 22.54 -16.58 2.70
CA VAL A 490 23.59 -17.24 1.89
C VAL A 490 23.40 -18.76 1.86
N ARG A 491 22.99 -19.37 2.97
CA ARG A 491 22.69 -20.80 3.02
C ARG A 491 21.50 -21.14 2.13
N ILE A 492 20.43 -20.34 2.18
CA ILE A 492 19.19 -20.60 1.45
C ILE A 492 19.34 -20.27 -0.04
N SER A 493 20.16 -19.29 -0.43
CA SER A 493 20.42 -18.98 -1.84
C SER A 493 21.10 -20.14 -2.58
N ARG A 494 21.80 -21.01 -1.86
CA ARG A 494 22.39 -22.27 -2.37
C ARG A 494 21.38 -23.43 -2.42
N TRP A 495 20.20 -23.25 -1.85
CA TRP A 495 19.11 -24.22 -1.82
C TRP A 495 18.24 -24.10 -3.08
N GLY A 496 17.73 -25.22 -3.61
CA GLY A 496 16.97 -25.22 -4.86
C GLY A 496 15.76 -24.28 -4.80
N GLY A 497 15.67 -23.33 -5.74
CA GLY A 497 14.60 -22.32 -5.77
C GLY A 497 14.89 -21.01 -5.02
N GLY A 498 16.08 -20.86 -4.41
CA GLY A 498 16.48 -19.66 -3.66
C GLY A 498 17.09 -18.51 -4.47
N HIS A 499 17.16 -18.57 -5.80
CA HIS A 499 17.87 -17.57 -6.62
C HIS A 499 17.33 -16.13 -6.45
N TRP A 500 16.04 -15.98 -6.19
CA TRP A 500 15.41 -14.66 -5.98
C TRP A 500 15.85 -13.99 -4.66
N ILE A 501 16.49 -14.71 -3.74
CA ILE A 501 17.03 -14.16 -2.49
C ILE A 501 18.15 -13.16 -2.80
N LEU A 502 18.82 -13.32 -3.95
CA LEU A 502 19.82 -12.36 -4.43
C LEU A 502 19.20 -10.97 -4.67
N ASP A 503 17.90 -10.92 -4.95
CA ASP A 503 17.18 -9.66 -5.15
C ASP A 503 16.87 -8.96 -3.82
N LEU A 504 17.10 -9.57 -2.64
CA LEU A 504 16.79 -8.97 -1.35
C LEU A 504 17.86 -7.97 -0.84
N GLY A 505 18.98 -7.83 -1.56
CA GLY A 505 20.04 -6.87 -1.22
C GLY A 505 20.90 -7.25 -0.02
N PHE A 506 21.06 -8.55 0.25
CA PHE A 506 22.01 -9.06 1.23
C PHE A 506 23.43 -9.09 0.63
N ASN A 507 24.47 -8.95 1.47
CA ASN A 507 25.84 -9.17 1.03
C ASN A 507 26.05 -10.68 0.85
N HIS A 508 26.50 -11.08 -0.34
CA HIS A 508 26.67 -12.49 -0.71
C HIS A 508 28.14 -12.94 -0.70
N ASP A 509 29.05 -11.99 -0.52
CA ASP A 509 30.49 -12.20 -0.42
C ASP A 509 30.85 -12.42 1.06
N GLY A 510 30.56 -13.62 1.56
CA GLY A 510 31.01 -14.09 2.87
C GLY A 510 32.45 -14.58 2.86
#